data_AF-H1KUF9-F1
#
_entry.id   AF-H1KUF9-F1
#
_cell.length_a   1.000
_cell.length_b   1.000
_cell.length_c   1.000
_cell.angle_alpha   90.00
_cell.angle_beta   90.00
_cell.angle_gamma   90.00
#
_symmetry.space_group_name_H-M   'P 1'
#
loop_
_entity.id
_entity.type
_entity.pdbx_description
1 polymer ?
#
loop_
_entity_poly.entity_id
_entity_poly.type
_entity_poly.pdbx_seq_one_letter_code
_entity_poly.pdbx_strand_id
1 'polypeptide(L)'
;MQFPRATSLIPHAILNKPGPLTPDEMRVMRTHAALGADLLAQEAAFEPEILDVVRYHHERLDGSGYPEGLKGARISDLVRLVAICDVHSALTERRVYRPPLPAAEAAAIMQAQAGQLDPDLLRVYRPIIFRAGDAAGGPSVRS
;
A
#
# COMPACT_ATOMS: atom_id res chain seq x y z
N MET A 1 0.17 20.49 5.56
CA MET A 1 0.26 20.06 4.15
C MET A 1 -0.56 18.79 4.00
N GLN A 2 -1.65 18.84 3.23
CA GLN A 2 -2.49 17.68 2.97
C GLN A 2 -1.94 17.03 1.69
N PHE A 3 -1.26 15.89 1.84
CA PHE A 3 -0.82 15.13 0.67
C PHE A 3 -2.07 14.74 -0.14
N PRO A 4 -2.18 15.12 -1.42
CA PRO A 4 -3.24 14.59 -2.27
C PRO A 4 -3.08 13.08 -2.28
N ARG A 5 -4.17 12.35 -1.99
CA ARG A 5 -4.15 10.88 -2.12
C ARG A 5 -3.78 10.58 -3.58
N ALA A 6 -2.78 9.74 -3.82
CA ALA A 6 -2.32 9.37 -5.16
C ALA A 6 -3.47 8.86 -6.07
N THR A 7 -4.57 8.41 -5.46
CA THR A 7 -5.81 8.00 -6.13
C THR A 7 -6.70 9.15 -6.63
N SER A 8 -6.33 10.43 -6.45
CA SER A 8 -7.13 11.60 -6.85
C SER A 8 -7.46 11.66 -8.34
N LEU A 9 -6.72 10.93 -9.17
CA LEU A 9 -6.91 10.87 -10.63
C LEU A 9 -7.76 9.66 -11.05
N ILE A 10 -8.24 8.85 -10.10
CA ILE A 10 -9.14 7.72 -10.36
C ILE A 10 -10.60 8.19 -10.29
N PRO A 11 -11.47 7.77 -11.23
CA PRO A 11 -12.88 8.13 -11.18
C PRO A 11 -13.52 7.84 -9.83
N HIS A 12 -14.27 8.81 -9.29
CA HIS A 12 -14.89 8.72 -7.97
C HIS A 12 -15.79 7.47 -7.81
N ALA A 13 -16.45 7.05 -8.88
CA ALA A 13 -17.30 5.86 -8.90
C ALA A 13 -16.50 4.55 -8.69
N ILE A 14 -15.25 4.49 -9.17
CA ILE A 14 -14.35 3.36 -8.94
C ILE A 14 -13.76 3.45 -7.54
N LEU A 15 -13.28 4.63 -7.15
CA LEU A 15 -12.62 4.85 -5.86
C LEU A 15 -13.53 4.56 -4.66
N ASN A 16 -14.82 4.89 -4.77
CA ASN A 16 -15.80 4.74 -3.69
C ASN A 16 -16.81 3.62 -3.94
N LYS A 17 -16.50 2.69 -4.84
CA LYS A 17 -17.39 1.56 -5.14
C LYS A 17 -17.64 0.73 -3.88
N PRO A 18 -18.91 0.48 -3.48
CA PRO A 18 -19.20 -0.45 -2.40
C PRO A 18 -19.01 -1.88 -2.91
N GLY A 19 -17.92 -2.53 -2.50
CA GLY A 19 -17.61 -3.91 -2.85
C GLY A 19 -16.40 -4.07 -3.77
N PRO A 20 -16.17 -5.27 -4.32
CA PRO A 20 -15.00 -5.55 -5.14
C PRO A 20 -15.05 -4.82 -6.49
N LEU A 21 -13.88 -4.41 -6.96
CA LEU A 21 -13.70 -3.91 -8.32
C LEU A 21 -13.76 -5.06 -9.32
N THR A 22 -14.40 -4.83 -10.46
CA THR A 22 -14.31 -5.69 -11.65
C THR A 22 -12.88 -5.66 -12.22
N PRO A 23 -12.51 -6.61 -13.07
CA PRO A 23 -11.19 -6.60 -13.73
C PRO A 23 -10.88 -5.28 -14.45
N ASP A 24 -11.87 -4.67 -15.10
CA ASP A 24 -11.70 -3.42 -15.84
C ASP A 24 -11.53 -2.22 -14.93
N GLU A 25 -12.33 -2.14 -13.87
CA GLU A 25 -12.17 -1.11 -12.84
C GLU A 25 -10.83 -1.25 -12.11
N MET A 26 -10.36 -2.49 -11.90
CA MET A 26 -9.03 -2.75 -11.35
C MET A 26 -7.94 -2.28 -12.30
N ARG A 27 -8.06 -2.50 -13.62
CA ARG A 27 -7.11 -1.97 -14.61
C ARG A 27 -6.99 -0.45 -14.52
N VAL A 28 -8.12 0.25 -14.37
CA VAL A 28 -8.13 1.72 -14.16
C VAL A 28 -7.52 2.08 -12.81
N MET A 29 -7.91 1.41 -11.71
CA MET A 29 -7.36 1.69 -10.38
C MET A 29 -5.84 1.57 -10.34
N ARG A 30 -5.26 0.57 -11.02
CA ARG A 30 -3.80 0.36 -11.06
C ARG A 30 -3.03 1.54 -11.67
N THR A 31 -3.66 2.38 -12.48
CA THR A 31 -2.96 3.52 -13.10
C THR A 31 -2.63 4.65 -12.11
N HIS A 32 -3.22 4.66 -10.90
CA HIS A 32 -3.02 5.74 -9.92
C HIS A 32 -1.55 5.94 -9.56
N ALA A 33 -0.77 4.87 -9.47
CA ALA A 33 0.63 4.93 -9.07
C ALA A 33 1.47 5.68 -10.12
N ALA A 34 1.33 5.29 -11.40
CA ALA A 34 2.02 5.95 -12.50
C ALA A 34 1.54 7.40 -12.68
N LEU A 35 0.22 7.63 -12.72
CA LEU A 35 -0.34 8.98 -12.88
C LEU A 35 0.05 9.91 -11.72
N GLY A 36 0.07 9.40 -10.48
CA GLY A 36 0.49 10.17 -9.31
C GLY A 36 1.97 10.55 -9.39
N ALA A 37 2.84 9.64 -9.80
CA ALA A 37 4.26 9.92 -9.99
C ALA A 37 4.48 10.94 -11.12
N ASP A 38 3.79 10.77 -12.26
CA ASP A 38 3.90 11.68 -13.42
C ASP A 38 3.41 13.11 -13.08
N LEU A 39 2.41 13.23 -12.20
CA LEU A 39 1.95 14.53 -11.70
C LEU A 39 3.00 15.17 -10.78
N LEU A 40 3.54 14.42 -9.82
CA LEU A 40 4.55 14.94 -8.89
C LEU A 40 5.87 15.28 -9.60
N ALA A 41 6.22 14.58 -10.67
CA ALA A 41 7.41 14.85 -11.48
C ALA A 41 7.36 16.22 -12.19
N GLN A 42 6.18 16.83 -12.33
CA GLN A 42 6.04 18.18 -12.88
C GLN A 42 6.47 19.26 -11.88
N GLU A 43 6.51 18.91 -10.59
CA GLU A 43 6.96 19.80 -9.52
C GLU A 43 8.45 19.58 -9.28
N ALA A 44 9.26 20.63 -9.38
CA ALA A 44 10.72 20.56 -9.19
C ALA A 44 11.16 20.32 -7.72
N ALA A 45 10.23 19.92 -6.85
CA ALA A 45 10.42 19.83 -5.40
C ALA A 45 10.64 18.40 -4.87
N PHE A 46 10.46 17.37 -5.72
CA PHE A 46 10.54 15.97 -5.29
C PHE A 46 11.80 15.29 -5.83
N GLU A 47 12.52 14.64 -4.92
CA GLU A 47 13.66 13.80 -5.27
C GLU A 47 13.21 12.57 -6.09
N PRO A 48 14.05 12.08 -7.03
CA PRO A 48 13.73 10.93 -7.87
C PRO A 48 13.28 9.69 -7.07
N GLU A 49 13.90 9.43 -5.91
CA GLU A 49 13.57 8.29 -5.06
C GLU A 49 12.13 8.36 -4.52
N ILE A 50 11.60 9.56 -4.31
CA ILE A 50 10.21 9.75 -3.88
C ILE A 50 9.25 9.47 -5.04
N LEU A 51 9.62 9.88 -6.25
CA LEU A 51 8.83 9.57 -7.45
C LEU A 51 8.79 8.06 -7.69
N ASP A 52 9.91 7.36 -7.50
CA ASP A 52 10.00 5.90 -7.59
C ASP A 52 9.09 5.21 -6.56
N VAL A 53 9.07 5.69 -5.31
CA VAL A 53 8.15 5.18 -4.28
C VAL A 53 6.70 5.30 -4.73
N VAL A 54 6.29 6.47 -5.21
CA VAL A 54 4.91 6.69 -5.65
C VAL A 54 4.57 5.80 -6.85
N ARG A 55 5.50 5.63 -7.79
CA ARG A 55 5.28 4.84 -9.00
C ARG A 55 5.26 3.33 -8.74
N TYR A 56 6.13 2.84 -7.87
CA TYR A 56 6.46 1.42 -7.78
C TYR A 56 6.06 0.75 -6.45
N HIS A 57 5.38 1.41 -5.51
CA HIS A 57 4.97 0.78 -4.24
C HIS A 57 4.04 -0.44 -4.39
N HIS A 58 3.44 -0.66 -5.57
CA HIS A 58 2.67 -1.86 -5.90
C HIS A 58 3.48 -2.95 -6.61
N GLU A 59 4.77 -2.72 -6.88
CA GLU A 59 5.67 -3.75 -7.37
C GLU A 59 5.90 -4.81 -6.29
N ARG A 60 6.21 -6.03 -6.75
CA ARG A 60 6.42 -7.21 -5.90
C ARG A 60 7.71 -7.90 -6.32
N LEU A 61 8.45 -8.48 -5.39
CA LEU A 61 9.78 -9.04 -5.67
C LEU A 61 9.76 -10.16 -6.71
N ASP A 62 8.66 -10.92 -6.81
CA ASP A 62 8.44 -11.98 -7.81
C ASP A 62 7.99 -11.45 -9.19
N GLY A 63 7.68 -10.15 -9.29
CA GLY A 63 7.18 -9.44 -10.47
C GLY A 63 5.71 -9.69 -10.78
N SER A 64 4.93 -10.13 -9.79
CA SER A 64 3.46 -10.15 -9.87
C SER A 64 2.82 -8.76 -9.71
N GLY A 65 3.62 -7.76 -9.34
CA GLY A 65 3.22 -6.38 -9.13
C GLY A 65 2.99 -5.58 -10.40
N TYR A 66 2.78 -4.28 -10.22
CA TYR A 66 2.51 -3.32 -11.29
C TYR A 66 3.09 -1.94 -10.89
N PRO A 67 3.33 -1.01 -11.84
CA PRO A 67 2.93 -1.02 -13.25
C PRO A 67 3.83 -1.80 -14.23
N GLU A 68 5.08 -2.07 -13.90
CA GLU A 68 6.12 -2.54 -14.83
C GLU A 68 6.52 -4.01 -14.59
N GLY A 69 6.12 -4.61 -13.47
CA GLY A 69 6.47 -6.00 -13.15
C GLY A 69 7.96 -6.13 -12.83
N LEU A 70 8.49 -5.16 -12.07
CA LEU A 70 9.86 -5.16 -11.61
C LEU A 70 10.11 -6.37 -10.69
N LYS A 71 11.38 -6.82 -10.63
CA LYS A 71 11.75 -8.04 -9.90
C LYS A 71 13.01 -7.82 -9.08
N GLY A 72 13.04 -8.40 -7.88
CA GLY A 72 14.22 -8.44 -7.02
C GLY A 72 14.91 -7.09 -6.89
N ALA A 73 16.20 -7.06 -7.24
CA ALA A 73 17.08 -5.89 -7.13
C ALA A 73 16.66 -4.67 -7.97
N ARG A 74 15.72 -4.81 -8.92
CA ARG A 74 15.18 -3.65 -9.66
C ARG A 74 14.24 -2.79 -8.84
N ILE A 75 13.81 -3.28 -7.67
CA ILE A 75 12.97 -2.55 -6.73
C ILE A 75 13.89 -2.04 -5.63
N SER A 76 13.96 -0.72 -5.44
CA SER A 76 14.80 -0.12 -4.39
C SER A 76 14.30 -0.48 -2.99
N ASP A 77 15.18 -0.46 -1.99
CA ASP A 77 14.82 -0.80 -0.62
C ASP A 77 13.74 0.11 -0.05
N LEU A 78 13.75 1.40 -0.44
CA LEU A 78 12.73 2.35 -0.04
C LEU A 78 11.35 1.97 -0.60
N VAL A 79 11.27 1.57 -1.87
CA VAL A 79 10.03 1.08 -2.49
C VAL A 79 9.54 -0.20 -1.78
N ARG A 80 10.45 -1.15 -1.49
CA ARG A 80 10.09 -2.40 -0.79
C ARG A 80 9.54 -2.15 0.60
N LEU A 81 10.13 -1.22 1.35
CA LEU A 81 9.66 -0.84 2.67
C LEU A 81 8.27 -0.19 2.59
N VAL A 82 8.06 0.73 1.65
CA VAL A 82 6.75 1.38 1.48
C VAL A 82 5.68 0.39 1.02
N ALA A 83 6.02 -0.58 0.17
CA ALA A 83 5.12 -1.66 -0.21
C ALA A 83 4.64 -2.48 1.02
N ILE A 84 5.52 -2.76 1.97
CA ILE A 84 5.17 -3.42 3.24
C ILE A 84 4.22 -2.55 4.07
N CYS A 85 4.52 -1.24 4.20
CA CYS A 85 3.65 -0.29 4.90
C CYS A 85 2.27 -0.18 4.25
N ASP A 86 2.19 -0.11 2.91
CA ASP A 86 0.94 -0.01 2.17
C ASP A 86 0.06 -1.25 2.36
N VAL A 87 0.63 -2.46 2.27
CA VAL A 87 -0.10 -3.70 2.55
C VAL A 87 -0.58 -3.74 3.99
N HIS A 88 0.26 -3.36 4.96
CA HIS A 88 -0.13 -3.31 6.37
C HIS A 88 -1.32 -2.36 6.58
N SER A 89 -1.22 -1.11 6.12
CA SER A 89 -2.31 -0.12 6.18
C SER A 89 -3.58 -0.61 5.49
N ALA A 90 -3.45 -1.28 4.33
CA ALA A 90 -4.61 -1.81 3.62
C ALA A 90 -5.37 -2.89 4.41
N LEU A 91 -4.69 -3.63 5.28
CA LEU A 91 -5.27 -4.67 6.14
C LEU A 91 -5.82 -4.10 7.45
N THR A 92 -5.19 -3.09 8.04
CA THR A 92 -5.47 -2.61 9.40
C THR A 92 -6.21 -1.28 9.47
N GLU A 93 -6.38 -0.56 8.36
CA GLU A 93 -7.20 0.64 8.31
C GLU A 93 -8.67 0.31 8.05
N ARG A 94 -9.56 1.12 8.64
CA ARG A 94 -11.01 1.01 8.41
C ARG A 94 -11.32 1.43 6.97
N ARG A 95 -11.94 0.54 6.21
CA ARG A 95 -12.46 0.81 4.86
C ARG A 95 -13.98 0.78 4.87
N VAL A 96 -14.61 1.43 3.89
CA VAL A 96 -16.08 1.53 3.77
C VAL A 96 -16.76 0.15 3.78
N TYR A 97 -16.08 -0.85 3.22
CA TYR A 97 -16.59 -2.21 3.00
C TYR A 97 -15.94 -3.28 3.89
N ARG A 98 -14.98 -2.93 4.76
CA ARG A 98 -14.27 -3.91 5.60
C ARG A 98 -13.80 -3.31 6.93
N PRO A 99 -14.08 -3.94 8.08
CA PRO A 99 -13.47 -3.57 9.34
C PRO A 99 -11.95 -3.82 9.31
N PRO A 100 -11.17 -3.10 10.13
CA PRO A 100 -9.73 -3.35 10.25
C PRO A 100 -9.46 -4.76 10.79
N LEU A 101 -8.42 -5.41 10.29
CA LEU A 101 -7.99 -6.71 10.82
C LEU A 101 -7.19 -6.56 12.12
N PRO A 102 -7.29 -7.53 13.04
CA PRO A 102 -6.38 -7.63 14.17
C PRO A 102 -4.92 -7.79 13.71
N ALA A 103 -3.97 -7.24 14.48
CA ALA A 103 -2.55 -7.26 14.15
C ALA A 103 -2.01 -8.68 13.86
N ALA A 104 -2.45 -9.68 14.62
CA ALA A 104 -2.03 -11.07 14.41
C ALA A 104 -2.48 -11.64 13.06
N GLU A 105 -3.70 -11.31 12.63
CA GLU A 105 -4.24 -11.74 11.34
C GLU A 105 -3.55 -11.02 10.18
N ALA A 106 -3.34 -9.70 10.31
CA ALA A 106 -2.59 -8.92 9.34
C ALA A 106 -1.15 -9.46 9.17
N ALA A 107 -0.45 -9.74 10.28
CA ALA A 107 0.88 -10.32 10.25
C ALA A 107 0.91 -11.70 9.56
N ALA A 108 -0.09 -12.55 9.80
CA ALA A 108 -0.19 -13.86 9.14
C ALA A 108 -0.38 -13.73 7.62
N ILE A 109 -1.25 -12.81 7.18
CA ILE A 109 -1.47 -12.53 5.76
C ILE A 109 -0.20 -12.01 5.09
N MET A 110 0.50 -11.06 5.72
CA MET A 110 1.74 -10.50 5.19
C MET A 110 2.84 -11.57 5.13
N GLN A 111 2.93 -12.44 6.14
CA GLN A 111 3.90 -13.55 6.14
C GLN A 111 3.62 -14.56 5.03
N ALA A 112 2.37 -14.80 4.66
CA ALA A 112 1.99 -15.64 3.53
C ALA A 112 2.37 -15.02 2.16
N GLN A 113 2.65 -13.71 2.13
CA GLN A 113 3.14 -12.99 0.95
C GLN A 113 4.67 -12.83 0.95
N ALA A 114 5.40 -13.54 1.82
CA ALA A 114 6.86 -13.55 1.78
C ALA A 114 7.36 -14.01 0.39
N GLY A 115 8.27 -13.25 -0.21
CA GLY A 115 8.74 -13.46 -1.58
C GLY A 115 8.01 -12.60 -2.63
N GLN A 116 6.79 -12.13 -2.33
CA GLN A 116 6.21 -10.95 -3.00
C GLN A 116 6.63 -9.67 -2.28
N LEU A 117 6.52 -9.70 -0.95
CA LEU A 117 7.13 -8.74 -0.04
C LEU A 117 8.55 -9.20 0.32
N ASP A 118 9.42 -8.22 0.57
CA ASP A 118 10.79 -8.51 0.99
C ASP A 118 10.79 -9.20 2.36
N PRO A 119 11.26 -10.46 2.45
CA PRO A 119 11.15 -11.24 3.67
C PRO A 119 12.03 -10.71 4.80
N ASP A 120 13.17 -10.08 4.47
CA ASP A 120 14.07 -9.52 5.47
C ASP A 120 13.53 -8.22 6.04
N LEU A 121 13.02 -7.34 5.18
CA LEU A 121 12.35 -6.13 5.64
C LEU A 121 11.08 -6.45 6.42
N LEU A 122 10.29 -7.44 5.96
CA LEU A 122 9.07 -7.87 6.67
C LEU A 122 9.39 -8.40 8.07
N ARG A 123 10.47 -9.19 8.21
CA ARG A 123 10.94 -9.69 9.50
C ARG A 123 11.29 -8.55 10.46
N VAL A 124 11.97 -7.50 9.97
CA VAL A 124 12.32 -6.32 10.77
C VAL A 124 11.09 -5.46 11.09
N TYR A 125 10.12 -5.37 10.18
CA TYR A 125 8.89 -4.60 10.34
C TYR A 125 7.88 -5.27 11.30
N ARG A 126 7.89 -6.61 11.40
CA ARG A 126 6.91 -7.39 12.17
C ARG A 126 6.61 -6.86 13.59
N PRO A 127 7.58 -6.46 14.43
CA PRO A 127 7.29 -5.91 15.75
C PRO A 127 6.44 -4.62 15.73
N ILE A 128 6.49 -3.84 14.65
CA ILE A 128 5.72 -2.60 14.47
C ILE A 128 4.23 -2.92 14.30
N ILE A 129 3.90 -4.01 13.60
CA ILE A 129 2.51 -4.47 13.39
C ILE A 129 1.82 -4.69 14.75
N PHE A 130 2.51 -5.34 15.70
CA PHE A 130 1.95 -5.63 17.01
C PHE A 130 1.82 -4.39 17.90
N ARG A 131 2.79 -3.47 17.84
CA ARG A 131 2.70 -2.19 18.57
C ARG A 131 1.55 -1.29 18.10
N ALA A 132 1.29 -1.28 16.79
CA ALA A 132 0.18 -0.52 16.22
C ALA A 132 -1.19 -1.11 16.61
N GLY A 133 -1.28 -2.44 16.74
CA GLY A 133 -2.50 -3.14 17.19
C GLY A 133 -2.89 -2.82 18.63
N ASP A 134 -1.91 -2.71 19.53
CA ASP A 134 -2.16 -2.43 20.95
C ASP A 134 -2.67 -0.99 21.18
N ALA A 135 -2.28 -0.03 20.33
CA ALA A 135 -2.74 1.36 20.42
C ALA A 135 -4.19 1.56 19.93
N ALA A 136 -4.72 0.64 19.11
CA ALA A 136 -6.08 0.71 18.57
C ALA A 136 -7.15 0.14 19.54
N GLY A 137 -6.74 -0.42 20.68
CA GLY A 137 -7.60 -1.04 21.70
C GLY A 137 -8.03 -0.12 22.87
N GLY A 138 -8.17 1.19 22.65
CA GLY A 138 -8.66 2.13 23.67
C GLY A 138 -10.07 1.77 24.18
N PRO A 139 -10.41 2.08 25.44
CA PRO A 139 -11.58 1.53 26.12
C PRO A 139 -12.88 1.91 25.41
N SER A 140 -13.67 0.90 25.06
CA SER A 140 -15.06 1.07 24.62
C SER A 140 -15.85 1.68 25.78
N VAL A 141 -16.04 3.00 25.77
CA VAL A 141 -17.06 3.67 26.60
C VAL A 141 -18.42 3.15 26.14
N ARG A 142 -19.00 2.23 26.92
CA ARG A 142 -20.42 1.92 26.82
C ARG A 142 -21.17 2.92 27.69
N SER A 143 -22.13 3.60 27.06
CA SER A 143 -23.18 4.39 27.69
C SER A 143 -24.04 3.56 28.63
#